data_AF-A0A7J6TMX3-F1
#
_entry.id   AF-A0A7J6TMX3-F1
#
_cell.length_a   1.000
_cell.length_b   1.000
_cell.length_c   1.000
_cell.angle_alpha   90.00
_cell.angle_beta   90.00
_cell.angle_gamma   90.00
#
_symmetry.space_group_name_H-M   'P 1'
#
loop_
_entity.id
_entity.type
_entity.pdbx_description
1 polymer ?
#
loop_
_entity_poly.entity_id
_entity_poly.type
_entity_poly.pdbx_seq_one_letter_code
_entity_poly.pdbx_strand_id
1 'polypeptide(L)'
;VLVDDYVCALKPAEVPHHLAAAVPLVGITAEKALKKCKINDMHRVLITGGSGGVGSIAIQLCKAEFGIEWVATTSSEESRGLVESFGADEVFDYKCNDRRWAEQFDSGTWRHVYDVVFDTQGDSKQAVLLLG
;
A
#
# COMPACT_ATOMS: atom_id res chain seq x y z
N VAL A 1 20.22 -20.71 -4.94
CA VAL A 1 20.36 -19.50 -4.09
C VAL A 1 20.73 -19.99 -2.70
N LEU A 2 21.75 -19.41 -2.06
CA LEU A 2 22.07 -19.65 -0.64
C LEU A 2 21.45 -18.51 0.16
N VAL A 3 20.77 -18.84 1.24
CA VAL A 3 20.10 -17.88 2.14
C VAL A 3 20.23 -18.36 3.57
N ASP A 4 20.17 -17.42 4.52
CA ASP A 4 20.05 -17.77 5.93
C ASP A 4 18.69 -18.41 6.21
N ASP A 5 18.62 -19.28 7.22
CA ASP A 5 17.39 -19.97 7.60
C ASP A 5 16.32 -19.01 8.15
N TYR A 6 16.73 -17.97 8.89
CA TYR A 6 15.82 -17.00 9.51
C TYR A 6 15.10 -16.09 8.49
N VAL A 7 15.56 -16.02 7.24
CA VAL A 7 14.84 -15.31 6.16
C VAL A 7 13.89 -16.24 5.38
N CYS A 8 13.80 -17.51 5.79
CA CYS A 8 12.89 -18.49 5.21
C CYS A 8 11.63 -18.65 6.07
N ALA A 9 10.52 -19.00 5.43
CA ALA A 9 9.28 -19.36 6.10
C ALA A 9 8.68 -20.60 5.44
N LEU A 10 7.86 -21.35 6.19
CA LEU A 10 7.12 -22.47 5.62
C LEU A 10 6.09 -21.96 4.62
N LYS A 11 6.08 -22.56 3.42
CA LYS A 11 5.06 -22.30 2.42
C LYS A 11 3.70 -22.78 2.95
N PRO A 12 2.63 -21.97 2.88
CA PRO A 12 1.27 -22.46 3.14
C PRO A 12 0.97 -23.68 2.26
N ALA A 13 0.41 -24.74 2.84
CA ALA A 13 0.24 -26.03 2.13
C ALA A 13 -0.61 -25.88 0.86
N GLU A 14 -1.69 -25.10 0.95
CA GLU A 14 -2.70 -24.92 -0.10
C GLU A 14 -2.31 -23.93 -1.20
N VAL A 15 -1.21 -23.17 -1.02
CA VAL A 15 -0.79 -22.15 -1.98
C VAL A 15 0.27 -22.72 -2.93
N PRO A 16 0.06 -22.69 -4.26
CA PRO A 16 1.08 -23.07 -5.24
C PRO A 16 2.41 -22.32 -5.04
N HIS A 17 3.54 -22.98 -5.34
CA HIS A 17 4.88 -22.41 -5.13
C HIS A 17 5.07 -21.04 -5.78
N HIS A 18 4.57 -20.83 -7.00
CA HIS A 18 4.74 -19.57 -7.72
C HIS A 18 3.97 -18.41 -7.06
N LEU A 19 2.79 -18.67 -6.50
CA LEU A 19 2.03 -17.67 -5.74
C LEU A 19 2.70 -17.38 -4.41
N ALA A 20 3.14 -18.42 -3.69
CA ALA A 20 3.83 -18.24 -2.41
C ALA A 20 5.17 -17.49 -2.56
N ALA A 21 5.88 -17.68 -3.68
CA ALA A 21 7.13 -16.97 -3.95
C ALA A 21 6.94 -15.50 -4.33
N ALA A 22 5.74 -15.09 -4.77
CA ALA A 22 5.46 -13.70 -5.17
C ALA A 22 5.23 -12.75 -3.99
N VAL A 23 4.88 -13.28 -2.82
CA VAL A 23 4.47 -12.50 -1.64
C VAL A 23 5.65 -11.94 -0.80
N PRO A 24 6.73 -12.68 -0.49
CA PRO A 24 7.62 -12.32 0.61
C PRO A 24 8.23 -10.92 0.50
N LEU A 25 8.77 -10.57 -0.67
CA LEU A 25 9.43 -9.28 -0.86
C LEU A 25 8.46 -8.12 -0.67
N VAL A 26 7.32 -8.16 -1.38
CA VAL A 26 6.36 -7.06 -1.37
C VAL A 26 5.57 -7.01 -0.05
N GLY A 27 5.25 -8.17 0.52
CA GLY A 27 4.52 -8.29 1.78
C GLY A 27 5.33 -7.79 2.97
N ILE A 28 6.59 -8.22 3.10
CA ILE A 28 7.47 -7.73 4.18
C ILE A 28 7.73 -6.23 4.02
N THR A 29 7.85 -5.74 2.78
CA THR A 29 8.04 -4.31 2.51
C THR A 29 6.83 -3.50 2.97
N ALA A 30 5.63 -3.90 2.57
CA ALA A 30 4.38 -3.26 2.99
C ALA A 30 4.23 -3.30 4.52
N GLU A 31 4.32 -4.49 5.12
CA GLU A 31 4.15 -4.67 6.56
C GLU A 31 5.12 -3.81 7.39
N LYS A 32 6.42 -3.84 7.05
CA LYS A 32 7.43 -3.04 7.78
C LYS A 32 7.19 -1.54 7.63
N ALA A 33 6.80 -1.08 6.44
CA ALA A 33 6.52 0.33 6.22
C ALA A 33 5.30 0.80 7.04
N LEU A 34 4.20 0.04 6.99
CA LEU A 34 2.98 0.35 7.74
C LEU A 34 3.24 0.33 9.26
N LYS A 35 4.00 -0.64 9.77
CA LYS A 35 4.42 -0.69 11.19
C LYS A 35 5.31 0.50 11.59
N LYS A 36 6.26 0.91 10.74
CA LYS A 36 7.08 2.12 11.00
C LYS A 36 6.22 3.39 11.11
N CYS A 37 5.09 3.45 10.39
CA CYS A 37 4.12 4.55 10.47
C CYS A 37 3.23 4.53 11.72
N LYS A 38 3.32 3.50 12.59
CA LYS A 38 2.37 3.27 13.70
C LYS A 38 0.91 3.28 13.22
N ILE A 39 0.66 2.54 12.13
CA ILE A 39 -0.63 2.58 11.42
C ILE A 39 -1.86 2.23 12.28
N ASN A 40 -1.68 1.49 13.38
CA ASN A 40 -2.76 1.10 14.28
C ASN A 40 -3.51 2.29 14.91
N ASP A 41 -2.88 3.47 14.98
CA ASP A 41 -3.49 4.69 15.53
C ASP A 41 -4.15 5.57 14.45
N MET A 42 -4.25 5.07 13.20
CA MET A 42 -4.70 5.83 12.03
C MET A 42 -6.08 5.37 11.57
N HIS A 43 -6.85 6.27 10.95
CA HIS A 43 -8.20 6.00 10.45
C HIS A 43 -8.31 6.15 8.94
N ARG A 44 -7.58 7.12 8.37
CA ARG A 44 -7.61 7.44 6.93
C ARG A 44 -6.21 7.37 6.34
N VAL A 45 -6.02 6.45 5.41
CA VAL A 45 -4.71 6.17 4.79
C VAL A 45 -4.79 6.38 3.28
N LEU A 46 -3.78 7.02 2.69
CA LEU A 46 -3.60 7.04 1.24
C LEU A 46 -2.44 6.12 0.84
N ILE A 47 -2.66 5.20 -0.09
CA ILE A 47 -1.65 4.29 -0.64
C ILE A 47 -1.50 4.57 -2.15
N THR A 48 -0.38 5.13 -2.60
CA THR A 48 -0.18 5.32 -4.06
C THR A 48 0.18 3.99 -4.74
N GLY A 49 -0.19 3.81 -6.00
CA GLY A 49 0.14 2.61 -6.78
C GLY A 49 -0.54 1.33 -6.29
N GLY A 50 -1.83 1.41 -5.96
CA GLY A 50 -2.59 0.34 -5.31
C GLY A 50 -2.64 -0.98 -6.06
N SER A 51 -2.56 -0.96 -7.39
CA SER A 51 -2.52 -2.17 -8.22
C SER A 51 -1.12 -2.76 -8.39
N GLY A 52 -0.09 -2.11 -7.85
CA GLY A 52 1.29 -2.60 -7.84
C GLY A 52 1.54 -3.68 -6.80
N GLY A 53 2.71 -4.31 -6.85
CA GLY A 53 3.06 -5.42 -5.93
C GLY A 53 3.01 -5.05 -4.45
N VAL A 54 3.58 -3.90 -4.06
CA VAL A 54 3.55 -3.43 -2.67
C VAL A 54 2.20 -2.82 -2.30
N GLY A 55 1.64 -1.97 -3.16
CA GLY A 55 0.36 -1.29 -2.90
C GLY A 55 -0.80 -2.27 -2.69
N SER A 56 -0.87 -3.32 -3.50
CA SER A 56 -1.96 -4.32 -3.42
C SER A 56 -1.95 -5.09 -2.11
N ILE A 57 -0.77 -5.44 -1.60
CA ILE A 57 -0.63 -6.08 -0.28
C ILE A 57 -0.88 -5.07 0.84
N ALA A 58 -0.43 -3.82 0.68
CA ALA A 58 -0.63 -2.79 1.69
C ALA A 58 -2.11 -2.46 1.93
N ILE A 59 -2.93 -2.36 0.87
CA ILE A 59 -4.39 -2.16 0.99
C ILE A 59 -4.99 -3.31 1.81
N GLN A 60 -4.65 -4.56 1.48
CA GLN A 60 -5.16 -5.73 2.18
C GLN A 60 -4.70 -5.78 3.64
N LEU A 61 -3.44 -5.46 3.94
CA LEU A 61 -2.94 -5.40 5.32
C LEU A 61 -3.63 -4.29 6.13
N CYS A 62 -3.83 -3.11 5.54
CA CYS A 62 -4.59 -2.02 6.17
C CYS A 62 -5.96 -2.50 6.63
N LYS A 63 -6.69 -3.23 5.77
CA LYS A 63 -8.02 -3.72 6.11
C LYS A 63 -8.03 -4.93 7.04
N ALA A 64 -7.26 -5.97 6.71
CA ALA A 64 -7.35 -7.28 7.36
C ALA A 64 -6.55 -7.37 8.66
N GLU A 65 -5.40 -6.71 8.75
CA GLU A 65 -4.50 -6.80 9.91
C GLU A 65 -4.60 -5.57 10.80
N PHE A 66 -4.64 -4.37 10.22
CA PHE A 66 -4.58 -3.11 10.97
C PHE A 66 -5.94 -2.45 11.23
N GLY A 67 -7.03 -2.98 10.64
CA GLY A 67 -8.39 -2.49 10.89
C GLY A 67 -8.65 -1.05 10.43
N ILE A 68 -7.92 -0.57 9.42
CA ILE A 68 -8.04 0.79 8.90
C ILE A 68 -9.43 1.01 8.28
N GLU A 69 -10.15 1.99 8.82
CA GLU A 69 -11.52 2.27 8.42
C GLU A 69 -11.61 2.70 6.96
N TRP A 70 -10.69 3.57 6.51
CA TRP A 70 -10.79 4.18 5.21
C TRP A 70 -9.43 4.26 4.48
N VAL A 71 -9.36 3.67 3.28
CA VAL A 71 -8.16 3.54 2.45
C VAL A 71 -8.42 4.16 1.08
N ALA A 72 -7.74 5.27 0.78
CA ALA A 72 -7.61 5.79 -0.57
C ALA A 72 -6.45 5.14 -1.31
N THR A 73 -6.55 5.05 -2.63
CA THR A 73 -5.43 4.62 -3.46
C THR A 73 -5.39 5.29 -4.83
N THR A 74 -4.23 5.28 -5.48
CA THR A 74 -4.12 5.63 -6.90
C THR A 74 -4.02 4.35 -7.74
N SER A 75 -4.83 4.24 -8.78
CA SER A 75 -4.82 3.10 -9.71
C SER A 75 -5.38 3.53 -11.07
N SER A 76 -5.24 2.73 -12.11
CA SER A 76 -5.93 3.00 -13.38
C SER A 76 -7.39 2.54 -13.31
N GLU A 77 -8.27 3.11 -14.13
CA GLU A 77 -9.66 2.64 -14.24
C GLU A 77 -9.74 1.12 -14.53
N GLU A 78 -8.85 0.60 -15.36
CA GLU A 78 -8.76 -0.84 -15.69
C GLU A 78 -8.53 -1.72 -14.45
N SER A 79 -7.83 -1.20 -13.44
CA SER A 79 -7.49 -1.90 -12.21
C SER A 79 -8.38 -1.50 -11.02
N ARG A 80 -9.37 -0.62 -11.24
CA ARG A 80 -10.24 -0.10 -10.18
C ARG A 80 -10.96 -1.20 -9.42
N GLY A 81 -11.66 -2.08 -10.14
CA GLY A 81 -12.38 -3.19 -9.50
C GLY A 81 -11.47 -4.14 -8.73
N LEU A 82 -10.21 -4.29 -9.17
CA LEU A 82 -9.21 -5.09 -8.46
C LEU A 82 -8.84 -4.44 -7.12
N VAL A 83 -8.50 -3.15 -7.11
CA VAL A 83 -8.10 -2.47 -5.86
C VAL A 83 -9.27 -2.28 -4.90
N GLU A 84 -10.49 -2.08 -5.42
CA GLU A 84 -11.72 -2.08 -4.62
C GLU A 84 -11.96 -3.46 -3.98
N SER A 85 -11.70 -4.56 -4.71
CA SER A 85 -11.79 -5.92 -4.15
C SER A 85 -10.77 -6.21 -3.04
N PHE A 86 -9.65 -5.47 -3.01
CA PHE A 86 -8.69 -5.50 -1.92
C PHE A 86 -9.11 -4.66 -0.72
N GLY A 87 -10.12 -3.80 -0.88
CA GLY A 87 -10.68 -2.95 0.15
C GLY A 87 -10.29 -1.47 0.03
N ALA A 88 -9.95 -0.96 -1.15
CA ALA A 88 -9.86 0.49 -1.35
C ALA A 88 -11.27 1.12 -1.29
N ASP A 89 -11.43 2.19 -0.50
CA ASP A 89 -12.68 2.94 -0.35
C ASP A 89 -12.77 4.13 -1.32
N GLU A 90 -11.62 4.70 -1.71
CA GLU A 90 -11.53 5.73 -2.76
C GLU A 90 -10.39 5.41 -3.71
N VAL A 91 -10.65 5.51 -5.01
CA VAL A 91 -9.66 5.27 -6.07
C VAL A 91 -9.51 6.52 -6.91
N PHE A 92 -8.30 7.07 -6.95
CA PHE A 92 -7.92 8.16 -7.83
C PHE A 92 -7.36 7.61 -9.13
N ASP A 93 -8.09 7.81 -10.23
CA ASP A 93 -7.61 7.46 -11.57
C ASP A 93 -6.67 8.52 -12.15
N TYR A 94 -5.38 8.25 -11.99
CA TYR A 94 -4.32 9.12 -12.50
C TYR A 94 -4.27 9.18 -14.03
N LYS A 95 -4.82 8.19 -14.77
CA LYS A 95 -4.89 8.22 -16.24
C LYS A 95 -6.03 9.11 -16.75
N CYS A 96 -7.09 9.29 -15.98
CA CYS A 96 -8.22 10.17 -16.31
C CYS A 96 -8.07 11.61 -15.78
N ASN A 97 -6.82 12.07 -15.59
CA ASN A 97 -6.50 13.39 -15.02
C ASN A 97 -7.01 13.63 -13.60
N ASP A 98 -7.40 12.60 -12.84
CA ASP A 98 -7.69 12.77 -11.42
C ASP A 98 -6.39 12.84 -10.62
N ARG A 99 -5.88 14.07 -10.50
CA ARG A 99 -4.63 14.39 -9.79
C ARG A 99 -4.88 15.08 -8.45
N ARG A 100 -6.11 15.00 -7.91
CA ARG A 100 -6.46 15.63 -6.62
C ARG A 100 -5.52 15.22 -5.50
N TRP A 101 -5.11 13.95 -5.47
CA TRP A 101 -4.11 13.45 -4.51
C TRP A 101 -2.73 14.11 -4.69
N ALA A 102 -2.31 14.41 -5.92
CA ALA A 102 -1.02 15.05 -6.20
C ALA A 102 -1.04 16.53 -5.84
N GLU A 103 -2.15 17.23 -6.13
CA GLU A 103 -2.39 18.61 -5.71
C GLU A 103 -2.37 18.73 -4.17
N GLN A 104 -2.93 17.74 -3.47
CA GLN A 104 -2.87 17.65 -2.02
C GLN A 104 -1.43 17.48 -1.48
N PHE A 105 -0.55 16.80 -2.22
CA PHE A 105 0.87 16.72 -1.87
C PHE A 105 1.61 18.04 -2.10
N ASP A 106 1.46 18.65 -3.28
CA ASP A 106 2.16 19.90 -3.61
C ASP A 106 1.73 21.05 -2.68
N SER A 107 0.46 21.08 -2.26
CA SER A 107 -0.08 22.07 -1.31
C SER A 107 0.13 21.70 0.16
N GLY A 108 0.51 20.45 0.46
CA GLY A 108 0.62 19.93 1.83
C GLY A 108 -0.73 19.67 2.52
N THR A 109 -1.86 19.88 1.84
CA THR A 109 -3.22 19.74 2.39
C THR A 109 -3.63 18.30 2.65
N TRP A 110 -2.88 17.31 2.14
CA TRP A 110 -3.11 15.90 2.42
C TRP A 110 -3.20 15.59 3.93
N ARG A 111 -2.50 16.34 4.79
CA ARG A 111 -2.52 16.18 6.26
C ARG A 111 -3.86 16.54 6.90
N HIS A 112 -4.75 17.20 6.18
CA HIS A 112 -6.12 17.48 6.61
C HIS A 112 -7.10 16.37 6.19
N VAL A 113 -6.64 15.43 5.36
CA VAL A 113 -7.48 14.40 4.74
C VAL A 113 -7.08 13.00 5.21
N TYR A 114 -5.77 12.72 5.25
CA TYR A 114 -5.20 11.43 5.63
C TYR A 114 -4.28 11.60 6.83
N ASP A 115 -4.29 10.61 7.71
CA ASP A 115 -3.38 10.53 8.84
C ASP A 115 -1.99 10.11 8.38
N VAL A 116 -1.92 9.26 7.35
CA VAL A 116 -0.67 8.81 6.75
C VAL A 116 -0.80 8.55 5.24
N VAL A 117 0.30 8.80 4.54
CA VAL A 117 0.48 8.52 3.12
C VAL A 117 1.56 7.46 2.98
N PHE A 118 1.21 6.32 2.40
CA PHE A 118 2.15 5.30 1.97
C PHE A 118 2.43 5.44 0.47
N ASP A 119 3.51 6.16 0.17
CA ASP A 119 3.91 6.47 -1.20
C ASP A 119 4.82 5.39 -1.79
N THR A 120 4.30 4.63 -2.74
CA THR A 120 5.05 3.59 -3.47
C THR A 120 5.62 4.06 -4.80
N GLN A 121 5.24 5.27 -5.25
CA GLN A 121 5.58 5.82 -6.57
C GLN A 121 6.62 6.95 -6.48
N GLY A 122 6.82 7.53 -5.29
CA GLY A 122 7.74 8.65 -5.08
C GLY A 122 7.18 9.98 -5.52
N ASP A 123 5.84 10.09 -5.59
CA ASP A 123 5.15 11.29 -6.02
C ASP A 123 5.13 12.39 -4.94
N SER A 124 5.34 12.01 -3.68
CA SER A 124 5.35 12.94 -2.57
C SER A 124 6.75 13.47 -2.31
N LYS A 125 6.94 14.78 -2.54
CA LYS A 125 8.16 15.53 -2.16
C LYS A 125 8.37 15.63 -0.64
N GLN A 126 7.36 15.25 0.14
CA GLN A 126 7.36 15.31 1.61
C GLN A 126 7.07 13.95 2.26
N ALA A 127 6.92 12.87 1.50
CA ALA A 127 6.75 11.55 2.09
C ALA A 127 8.02 11.22 2.85
N VAL A 128 7.86 10.87 4.12
CA VAL A 128 8.97 10.40 4.93
C VAL A 128 9.46 9.11 4.28
N LEU A 129 10.65 9.16 3.69
CA LEU A 129 11.34 8.00 3.14
C LEU A 129 11.65 7.06 4.30
N LEU A 130 10.84 6.02 4.50
CA LEU A 130 10.96 5.11 5.65
C LEU A 130 11.95 3.94 5.43
N LEU A 131 12.85 4.06 4.47
CA LEU A 131 13.97 3.14 4.27
C LEU A 131 15.28 3.82 4.69
N GLY A 132 15.38 4.09 5.98
CA GLY A 132 16.62 4.13 6.74
C GLY A 132 16.73 2.88 7.61
#